data_AF-A0A7J9J3J3-F1
#
_entry.id   AF-A0A7J9J3J3-F1
#
_cell.length_a   1.000
_cell.length_b   1.000
_cell.length_c   1.000
_cell.angle_alpha   90.00
_cell.angle_beta   90.00
_cell.angle_gamma   90.00
#
_symmetry.space_group_name_H-M   'P 1'
#
loop_
_entity.id
_entity.type
_entity.pdbx_description
1 polymer ?
#
loop_
_entity_poly.entity_id
_entity_poly.type
_entity_poly.pdbx_seq_one_letter_code
_entity_poly.pdbx_strand_id
1 'polypeptide(L)'
;MAIRTAGKLFKDLVRQRVISTSIGPSRHCSSAAASAPKIPHSSKKGRRLLTGATIGLIIAGGAYVSTVDEATFCGWLFSATKLVNPFFALLDAEKAHTLAVAAASRGWVPREKRPDPAILGLEVWGRKFSNPVGLSAGFDKNAEAVEGLLGMGFGFVEVGSVTPVPQEGNIKPRIFRLRQEGAIINRCGFNSEGIVAVAKRLGAQHGKRKLETSSSSSPSNDEAKHGGKAGPGILGVNLGKNKTSEDAAADYVQGVHTLSQYADYL
;
A
#
# COMPACT_ATOMS: atom_id res chain seq x y z
N MET A 1 38.86 -1.62 5.03
CA MET A 1 39.62 -2.12 6.19
C MET A 1 39.00 -1.61 7.50
N ALA A 2 37.75 -2.01 7.84
CA ALA A 2 37.04 -1.43 9.00
C ALA A 2 35.91 -2.33 9.59
N ILE A 3 35.95 -3.66 9.39
CA ILE A 3 34.90 -4.59 9.89
C ILE A 3 35.54 -5.85 10.51
N ARG A 4 36.53 -5.68 11.40
CA ARG A 4 37.14 -6.79 12.17
C ARG A 4 37.36 -6.52 13.66
N THR A 5 37.04 -5.32 14.15
CA THR A 5 37.30 -4.88 15.53
C THR A 5 36.16 -5.11 16.51
N ALA A 6 34.90 -5.23 16.06
CA ALA A 6 33.74 -5.43 16.94
C ALA A 6 33.67 -6.83 17.59
N GLY A 7 34.28 -7.86 16.98
CA GLY A 7 34.14 -9.26 17.42
C GLY A 7 35.05 -9.70 18.58
N LYS A 8 36.07 -8.92 18.96
CA LYS A 8 36.99 -9.28 20.05
C LYS A 8 36.49 -8.88 21.44
N LEU A 9 35.95 -7.67 21.59
CA LEU A 9 35.50 -7.12 22.88
C LEU A 9 34.43 -7.97 23.60
N PHE A 10 33.62 -8.73 22.86
CA PHE A 10 32.56 -9.55 23.46
C PHE A 10 33.06 -10.89 24.03
N LYS A 11 34.25 -11.37 23.64
CA LYS A 11 34.79 -12.66 24.13
C LYS A 11 35.58 -12.54 25.44
N ASP A 12 36.23 -11.40 25.68
CA ASP A 12 37.04 -11.21 26.89
C ASP A 12 36.18 -10.98 28.14
N LEU A 13 35.01 -10.35 27.99
CA LEU A 13 34.06 -10.09 29.11
C LEU A 13 33.48 -11.38 29.73
N VAL A 14 33.41 -12.46 28.96
CA VAL A 14 32.81 -13.74 29.39
C VAL A 14 33.84 -14.65 30.09
N ARG A 15 35.14 -14.36 29.97
CA ARG A 15 36.21 -15.27 30.40
C ARG A 15 36.75 -15.05 31.82
N GLN A 16 36.42 -13.94 32.47
CA GLN A 16 36.94 -13.56 33.80
C GLN A 16 36.19 -14.14 35.01
N ARG A 17 35.24 -15.08 34.83
CA ARG A 17 34.32 -15.50 35.90
C ARG A 17 34.45 -16.95 36.41
N VAL A 18 35.63 -17.57 36.26
CA VAL A 18 35.93 -18.92 36.74
C VAL A 18 37.37 -18.97 37.30
N ILE A 19 37.62 -19.72 38.39
CA ILE A 19 38.88 -19.85 39.18
C ILE A 19 39.08 -18.65 40.16
N SER A 20 39.41 -18.76 41.46
CA SER A 20 39.85 -19.87 42.34
C SER A 20 39.29 -19.79 43.79
N THR A 21 39.71 -20.71 44.68
CA THR A 21 39.21 -20.98 46.05
C THR A 21 40.20 -20.65 47.19
N SER A 22 39.70 -20.49 48.43
CA SER A 22 40.35 -20.78 49.76
C SER A 22 41.64 -20.01 50.19
N ILE A 23 42.05 -19.86 51.47
CA ILE A 23 41.47 -19.97 52.84
C ILE A 23 42.41 -19.18 53.81
N GLY A 24 41.93 -18.60 54.94
CA GLY A 24 42.81 -18.05 56.01
C GLY A 24 42.10 -17.12 57.03
N PRO A 25 42.49 -17.05 58.33
CA PRO A 25 41.54 -16.74 59.40
C PRO A 25 41.55 -15.33 60.06
N SER A 26 40.34 -14.90 60.45
CA SER A 26 39.90 -14.04 61.57
C SER A 26 40.83 -13.03 62.26
N ARG A 27 40.40 -11.75 62.28
CA ARG A 27 40.29 -10.90 63.50
C ARG A 27 39.04 -10.01 63.43
N HIS A 28 38.43 -9.71 64.58
CA HIS A 28 37.24 -8.84 64.71
C HIS A 28 37.61 -7.34 64.63
N CYS A 29 36.72 -6.50 64.07
CA CYS A 29 36.03 -5.42 64.82
C CYS A 29 35.03 -4.61 63.97
N SER A 30 33.80 -4.53 64.49
CA SER A 30 32.76 -3.49 64.40
C SER A 30 32.60 -2.52 63.21
N SER A 31 31.34 -2.47 62.74
CA SER A 31 30.53 -1.29 62.36
C SER A 31 30.16 -1.08 60.88
N ALA A 32 29.03 -0.36 60.70
CA ALA A 32 28.40 0.10 59.46
C ALA A 32 27.86 -0.97 58.48
N ALA A 33 26.56 -1.26 58.59
CA ALA A 33 25.81 -1.92 57.52
C ALA A 33 25.66 -0.95 56.32
N ALA A 34 26.32 -1.25 55.21
CA ALA A 34 26.18 -0.48 53.97
C ALA A 34 24.79 -0.71 53.36
N SER A 35 23.98 0.36 53.29
CA SER A 35 22.62 0.30 52.74
C SER A 35 22.61 0.06 51.23
N ALA A 36 21.71 -0.81 50.76
CA ALA A 36 21.52 -1.10 49.34
C ALA A 36 21.18 0.16 48.51
N PRO A 37 21.58 0.23 47.23
CA PRO A 37 21.29 1.38 46.38
C PRO A 37 19.79 1.54 46.17
N LYS A 38 19.26 2.71 46.54
CA LYS A 38 17.83 3.04 46.39
C LYS A 38 17.47 3.16 44.91
N ILE A 39 16.65 2.22 44.41
CA ILE A 39 15.98 2.35 43.12
C ILE A 39 15.08 3.60 43.18
N PRO A 40 15.17 4.54 42.22
CA PRO A 40 14.34 5.74 42.24
C PRO A 40 12.86 5.38 42.03
N HIS A 41 12.05 5.52 43.08
CA HIS A 41 10.61 5.33 43.01
C HIS A 41 9.96 6.45 42.18
N SER A 42 9.67 6.14 40.90
CA SER A 42 8.85 7.00 40.04
C SER A 42 7.49 7.27 40.70
N SER A 43 7.15 8.55 40.85
CA SER A 43 5.92 9.00 41.53
C SER A 43 4.67 8.45 40.84
N LYS A 44 3.87 7.66 41.59
CA LYS A 44 2.56 7.17 41.15
C LYS A 44 1.62 8.30 40.70
N LYS A 45 1.79 9.52 41.25
CA LYS A 45 0.99 10.71 40.92
C LYS A 45 1.37 11.27 39.54
N GLY A 46 2.67 11.35 39.22
CA GLY A 46 3.14 11.76 37.89
C GLY A 46 2.72 10.79 36.78
N ARG A 47 2.78 9.48 37.05
CA ARG A 47 2.33 8.45 36.09
C ARG A 47 0.83 8.57 35.77
N ARG A 48 -0.02 8.80 36.78
CA ARG A 48 -1.47 9.04 36.59
C ARG A 48 -1.76 10.31 35.79
N LEU A 49 -1.02 11.40 36.06
CA LEU A 49 -1.18 12.66 35.32
C LEU A 49 -0.81 12.48 33.83
N LEU A 50 0.30 11.80 33.56
CA LEU A 50 0.74 11.49 32.20
C LEU A 50 -0.30 10.64 31.45
N THR A 51 -0.80 9.56 32.06
CA THR A 51 -1.83 8.71 31.47
C THR A 51 -3.13 9.47 31.20
N GLY A 52 -3.58 10.32 32.13
CA GLY A 52 -4.76 11.18 31.93
C GLY A 52 -4.58 12.14 30.77
N ALA A 53 -3.41 12.77 30.64
CA ALA A 53 -3.08 13.65 29.52
C ALA A 53 -3.07 12.89 28.17
N THR A 54 -2.49 11.68 28.11
CA THR A 54 -2.50 10.86 26.88
C THR A 54 -3.93 10.49 26.46
N ILE A 55 -4.78 10.07 27.39
CA ILE A 55 -6.17 9.73 27.12
C ILE A 55 -6.95 10.97 26.65
N GLY A 56 -6.77 12.11 27.31
CA GLY A 56 -7.38 13.38 26.90
C GLY A 56 -6.99 13.81 25.47
N LEU A 57 -5.71 13.66 25.11
CA LEU A 57 -5.20 13.95 23.77
C LEU A 57 -5.78 13.00 22.71
N ILE A 58 -5.93 11.71 23.01
CA ILE A 58 -6.57 10.73 22.12
C ILE A 58 -8.05 11.05 21.91
N ILE A 59 -8.78 11.38 22.98
CA ILE A 59 -10.21 11.72 22.89
C ILE A 59 -10.41 13.03 22.13
N ALA A 60 -9.66 14.09 22.46
CA ALA A 60 -9.76 15.37 21.78
C ALA A 60 -9.33 15.29 20.30
N GLY A 61 -8.26 14.55 20.01
CA GLY A 61 -7.82 14.28 18.64
C GLY A 61 -8.84 13.47 17.84
N GLY A 62 -9.42 12.42 18.45
CA GLY A 62 -10.49 11.63 17.83
C GLY A 62 -11.75 12.45 17.57
N ALA A 63 -12.16 13.30 18.51
CA ALA A 63 -13.27 14.23 18.34
C ALA A 63 -13.00 15.22 17.19
N TYR A 64 -11.82 15.85 17.17
CA TYR A 64 -11.43 16.76 16.09
C TYR A 64 -11.42 16.07 14.70
N VAL A 65 -10.85 14.87 14.62
CA VAL A 65 -10.87 14.05 13.39
C VAL A 65 -12.29 13.66 12.97
N SER A 66 -13.21 13.45 13.93
CA SER A 66 -14.62 13.16 13.62
C SER A 66 -15.41 14.39 13.13
N THR A 67 -14.91 15.60 13.37
CA THR A 67 -15.56 16.86 12.96
C THR A 67 -15.02 17.47 11.66
N VAL A 68 -13.85 17.03 11.16
CA VAL A 68 -13.34 17.52 9.87
C VAL A 68 -14.03 16.83 8.70
N ASP A 69 -14.11 17.54 7.58
CA ASP A 69 -14.61 16.95 6.35
C ASP A 69 -13.66 15.83 5.86
N GLU A 70 -14.26 14.88 5.15
CA GLU A 70 -13.58 13.65 4.75
C GLU A 70 -12.47 13.90 3.71
N ALA A 71 -12.58 14.97 2.90
CA ALA A 71 -11.55 15.34 1.94
C ALA A 71 -10.31 15.95 2.62
N THR A 72 -10.49 16.74 3.68
CA THR A 72 -9.39 17.20 4.54
C THR A 72 -8.68 16.02 5.21
N PHE A 73 -9.43 15.05 5.75
CA PHE A 73 -8.85 13.83 6.30
C PHE A 73 -8.06 13.01 5.25
N CYS A 74 -8.60 12.84 4.04
CA CYS A 74 -7.87 12.19 2.94
C CYS A 74 -6.63 12.99 2.51
N GLY A 75 -6.68 14.32 2.52
CA GLY A 75 -5.52 15.20 2.28
C GLY A 75 -4.42 15.05 3.33
N TRP A 76 -4.77 14.82 4.60
CA TRP A 76 -3.81 14.45 5.64
C TRP A 76 -3.22 13.07 5.42
N LEU A 77 -4.02 12.08 5.03
CA LEU A 77 -3.52 10.74 4.65
C LEU A 77 -2.50 10.84 3.51
N PHE A 78 -2.82 11.54 2.43
CA PHE A 78 -1.89 11.80 1.32
C PHE A 78 -0.62 12.52 1.81
N SER A 79 -0.73 13.49 2.71
CA SER A 79 0.43 14.17 3.28
C SER A 79 1.28 13.24 4.15
N ALA A 80 0.67 12.36 4.93
CA ALA A 80 1.34 11.34 5.72
C ALA A 80 2.09 10.32 4.84
N THR A 81 1.63 10.03 3.61
CA THR A 81 2.40 9.18 2.69
C THR A 81 3.81 9.71 2.43
N LYS A 82 4.05 11.03 2.50
CA LYS A 82 5.40 11.62 2.36
C LYS A 82 6.35 11.15 3.48
N LEU A 83 5.84 10.89 4.67
CA LEU A 83 6.59 10.33 5.80
C LEU A 83 6.70 8.80 5.74
N VAL A 84 5.73 8.11 5.13
CA VAL A 84 5.72 6.64 5.01
C VAL A 84 6.54 6.16 3.79
N ASN A 85 6.61 6.94 2.71
CA ASN A 85 7.31 6.59 1.47
C ASN A 85 8.81 6.20 1.65
N PRO A 86 9.59 6.87 2.54
CA PRO A 86 10.94 6.40 2.89
C PRO A 86 11.02 4.96 3.40
N PHE A 87 9.98 4.43 4.07
CA PHE A 87 9.95 3.04 4.52
C PHE A 87 9.64 2.06 3.38
N PHE A 88 8.77 2.41 2.43
CA PHE A 88 8.59 1.66 1.18
C PHE A 88 9.86 1.62 0.33
N ALA A 89 10.76 2.57 0.55
CA ALA A 89 12.09 2.61 -0.04
C ALA A 89 13.07 1.58 0.58
N LEU A 90 12.79 1.03 1.76
CA LEU A 90 13.61 -0.05 2.37
C LEU A 90 13.23 -1.44 1.86
N LEU A 91 12.04 -1.58 1.26
CA LEU A 91 11.56 -2.83 0.67
C LEU A 91 12.18 -3.07 -0.72
N ASP A 92 12.19 -4.34 -1.15
CA ASP A 92 12.36 -4.68 -2.56
C ASP A 92 11.25 -4.02 -3.41
N ALA A 93 11.56 -3.63 -4.64
CA ALA A 93 10.63 -2.88 -5.49
C ALA A 93 9.39 -3.69 -5.87
N GLU A 94 9.53 -4.99 -6.14
CA GLU A 94 8.39 -5.85 -6.47
C GLU A 94 7.56 -6.17 -5.22
N LYS A 95 8.20 -6.41 -4.07
CA LYS A 95 7.48 -6.58 -2.78
C LYS A 95 6.69 -5.34 -2.37
N ALA A 96 7.27 -4.14 -2.52
CA ALA A 96 6.60 -2.88 -2.23
C ALA A 96 5.38 -2.69 -3.14
N HIS A 97 5.51 -3.04 -4.41
CA HIS A 97 4.43 -2.98 -5.39
C HIS A 97 3.30 -3.97 -5.07
N THR A 98 3.60 -5.24 -4.77
CA THR A 98 2.60 -6.22 -4.33
C THR A 98 1.86 -5.74 -3.08
N LEU A 99 2.57 -5.15 -2.10
CA LEU A 99 1.94 -4.57 -0.91
C LEU A 99 1.01 -3.39 -1.24
N ALA A 100 1.36 -2.55 -2.22
CA ALA A 100 0.50 -1.44 -2.66
C ALA A 100 -0.80 -1.94 -3.33
N VAL A 101 -0.71 -2.92 -4.24
CA VAL A 101 -1.89 -3.56 -4.86
C VAL A 101 -2.74 -4.26 -3.79
N ALA A 102 -2.11 -4.95 -2.85
CA ALA A 102 -2.77 -5.61 -1.73
C ALA A 102 -3.44 -4.64 -0.73
N ALA A 103 -2.93 -3.41 -0.59
CA ALA A 103 -3.60 -2.36 0.18
C ALA A 103 -4.78 -1.77 -0.58
N ALA A 104 -4.60 -1.47 -1.88
CA ALA A 104 -5.64 -0.91 -2.74
C ALA A 104 -6.84 -1.86 -2.89
N SER A 105 -6.61 -3.17 -3.07
CA SER A 105 -7.68 -4.19 -3.13
C SER A 105 -8.46 -4.37 -1.83
N ARG A 106 -7.91 -3.93 -0.69
CA ARG A 106 -8.56 -3.89 0.63
C ARG A 106 -9.17 -2.53 0.97
N GLY A 107 -9.09 -1.54 0.08
CA GLY A 107 -9.52 -0.17 0.35
C GLY A 107 -8.64 0.58 1.37
N TRP A 108 -7.42 0.10 1.64
CA TRP A 108 -6.46 0.74 2.56
C TRP A 108 -5.61 1.83 1.87
N VAL A 109 -6.19 2.48 0.86
CA VAL A 109 -5.61 3.63 0.15
C VAL A 109 -6.50 4.84 0.34
N PRO A 110 -5.96 6.07 0.31
CA PRO A 110 -6.78 7.27 0.40
C PRO A 110 -7.77 7.33 -0.76
N ARG A 111 -9.04 7.62 -0.48
CA ARG A 111 -10.09 7.78 -1.50
C ARG A 111 -10.30 9.27 -1.76
N GLU A 112 -10.23 9.71 -3.00
CA GLU A 112 -10.61 11.09 -3.34
C GLU A 112 -12.14 11.20 -3.33
N LYS A 113 -12.63 12.28 -2.71
CA LYS A 113 -14.07 12.48 -2.48
C LYS A 113 -14.62 13.78 -3.04
N ARG A 114 -13.75 14.73 -3.38
CA ARG A 114 -14.13 15.97 -4.07
C ARG A 114 -14.54 15.63 -5.52
N PRO A 115 -15.49 16.36 -6.10
CA PRO A 115 -15.79 16.25 -7.52
C PRO A 115 -14.60 16.76 -8.35
N ASP A 116 -14.34 16.13 -9.49
CA ASP A 116 -13.42 16.67 -10.48
C ASP A 116 -13.95 18.03 -11.00
N PRO A 117 -13.12 19.08 -11.07
CA PRO A 117 -13.51 20.34 -11.71
C PRO A 117 -13.91 20.10 -13.17
N ALA A 118 -15.07 20.63 -13.59
CA ALA A 118 -15.64 20.38 -14.92
C ALA A 118 -14.70 20.70 -16.10
N ILE A 119 -13.75 21.62 -15.92
CA ILE A 119 -12.70 21.97 -16.89
C ILE A 119 -11.71 20.82 -17.18
N LEU A 120 -11.61 19.81 -16.31
CA LEU A 120 -10.83 18.59 -16.55
C LEU A 120 -11.59 17.54 -17.38
N GLY A 121 -12.90 17.70 -17.55
CA GLY A 121 -13.72 16.78 -18.31
C GLY A 121 -13.38 16.79 -19.80
N LEU A 122 -13.24 15.61 -20.39
CA LEU A 122 -12.91 15.45 -21.81
C LEU A 122 -13.64 14.25 -22.43
N GLU A 123 -13.80 14.28 -23.74
CA GLU A 123 -14.36 13.17 -24.53
C GLU A 123 -13.30 12.60 -25.48
N VAL A 124 -13.09 11.28 -25.40
CA VAL A 124 -12.15 10.54 -26.26
C VAL A 124 -12.85 9.29 -26.77
N TRP A 125 -12.87 9.09 -28.09
CA TRP A 125 -13.54 7.95 -28.75
C TRP A 125 -15.00 7.73 -28.28
N GLY A 126 -15.77 8.81 -28.14
CA GLY A 126 -17.16 8.78 -27.68
C GLY A 126 -17.35 8.46 -26.19
N ARG A 127 -16.28 8.43 -25.40
CA ARG A 127 -16.30 8.16 -23.95
C ARG A 127 -15.96 9.41 -23.18
N LYS A 128 -16.72 9.70 -22.12
CA LYS A 128 -16.50 10.86 -21.24
C LYS A 128 -15.62 10.47 -20.07
N PHE A 129 -14.52 11.18 -19.91
CA PHE A 129 -13.58 11.06 -18.79
C PHE A 129 -13.81 12.26 -17.86
N SER A 130 -13.89 12.01 -16.55
CA SER A 130 -14.09 13.10 -15.56
C SER A 130 -12.83 13.96 -15.37
N ASN A 131 -11.65 13.35 -15.54
CA ASN A 131 -10.36 14.00 -15.57
C ASN A 131 -9.39 13.22 -16.50
N PRO A 132 -8.30 13.84 -17.01
CA PRO A 132 -7.39 13.21 -17.97
C PRO A 132 -6.30 12.34 -17.32
N VAL A 133 -6.32 12.14 -15.99
CA VAL A 133 -5.24 11.45 -15.27
C VAL A 133 -5.59 9.99 -15.05
N GLY A 134 -4.84 9.10 -15.70
CA GLY A 134 -5.03 7.66 -15.58
C GLY A 134 -3.87 6.93 -14.92
N LEU A 135 -4.14 5.71 -14.47
CA LEU A 135 -3.13 4.74 -14.04
C LEU A 135 -2.87 3.73 -15.16
N SER A 136 -1.63 3.62 -15.60
CA SER A 136 -1.23 2.76 -16.73
C SER A 136 -1.25 1.27 -16.39
N ALA A 137 -1.29 0.45 -17.45
CA ALA A 137 -1.02 -0.98 -17.35
C ALA A 137 0.33 -1.28 -16.69
N GLY A 138 0.46 -2.52 -16.22
CA GLY A 138 1.62 -3.00 -15.47
C GLY A 138 1.56 -2.69 -13.98
N PHE A 139 0.63 -1.84 -13.51
CA PHE A 139 0.36 -1.67 -12.08
C PHE A 139 -0.58 -2.76 -11.55
N ASP A 140 -1.84 -2.78 -11.96
CA ASP A 140 -2.78 -3.85 -11.57
C ASP A 140 -2.87 -4.91 -12.68
N LYS A 141 -1.88 -5.80 -12.73
CA LYS A 141 -1.76 -6.82 -13.78
C LYS A 141 -2.90 -7.85 -13.79
N ASN A 142 -3.54 -8.04 -12.64
CA ASN A 142 -4.47 -9.14 -12.41
C ASN A 142 -5.91 -8.67 -12.14
N ALA A 143 -6.19 -7.36 -12.23
CA ALA A 143 -7.46 -6.72 -11.84
C ALA A 143 -7.86 -6.96 -10.37
N GLU A 144 -6.88 -6.96 -9.46
CA GLU A 144 -7.06 -7.17 -8.02
C GLU A 144 -7.64 -5.95 -7.30
N ALA A 145 -7.35 -4.74 -7.78
CA ALA A 145 -7.48 -3.50 -7.02
C ALA A 145 -8.23 -2.37 -7.74
N VAL A 146 -8.81 -2.63 -8.92
CA VAL A 146 -9.43 -1.62 -9.80
C VAL A 146 -10.38 -0.63 -9.09
N GLU A 147 -11.25 -1.14 -8.20
CA GLU A 147 -12.20 -0.31 -7.42
C GLU A 147 -11.45 0.67 -6.48
N GLY A 148 -10.47 0.18 -5.73
CA GLY A 148 -9.65 0.99 -4.83
C GLY A 148 -8.76 1.98 -5.59
N LEU A 149 -8.18 1.57 -6.72
CA LEU A 149 -7.32 2.41 -7.56
C LEU A 149 -8.10 3.55 -8.21
N LEU A 150 -9.27 3.29 -8.80
CA LEU A 150 -10.16 4.35 -9.26
C LEU A 150 -10.58 5.24 -8.08
N GLY A 151 -10.87 4.63 -6.91
CA GLY A 151 -11.18 5.35 -5.67
C GLY A 151 -10.15 6.43 -5.30
N MET A 152 -8.87 6.27 -5.63
CA MET A 152 -7.82 7.26 -5.33
C MET A 152 -7.92 8.56 -6.15
N GLY A 153 -8.76 8.63 -7.19
CA GLY A 153 -9.03 9.84 -7.97
C GLY A 153 -8.77 9.74 -9.48
N PHE A 154 -8.10 8.69 -9.97
CA PHE A 154 -7.84 8.52 -11.40
C PHE A 154 -9.13 8.54 -12.23
N GLY A 155 -9.14 9.28 -13.35
CA GLY A 155 -10.25 9.28 -14.30
C GLY A 155 -10.41 7.92 -15.02
N PHE A 156 -9.29 7.20 -15.20
CA PHE A 156 -9.27 5.85 -15.74
C PHE A 156 -8.16 4.98 -15.12
N VAL A 157 -8.36 3.65 -15.13
CA VAL A 157 -7.34 2.66 -14.73
C VAL A 157 -7.22 1.61 -15.82
N GLU A 158 -5.99 1.25 -16.16
CA GLU A 158 -5.68 0.20 -17.13
C GLU A 158 -5.07 -1.01 -16.41
N VAL A 159 -5.70 -2.18 -16.52
CA VAL A 159 -5.22 -3.44 -15.94
C VAL A 159 -4.40 -4.24 -16.95
N GLY A 160 -3.67 -5.26 -16.50
CA GLY A 160 -2.85 -6.12 -17.36
C GLY A 160 -1.38 -5.66 -17.46
N SER A 161 -0.61 -6.09 -18.46
CA SER A 161 -0.98 -6.94 -19.60
C SER A 161 -1.45 -8.34 -19.17
N VAL A 162 -2.63 -8.74 -19.64
CA VAL A 162 -3.23 -10.05 -19.34
C VAL A 162 -2.86 -11.04 -20.44
N THR A 163 -2.33 -12.21 -20.07
CA THR A 163 -2.04 -13.31 -21.01
C THR A 163 -3.15 -14.36 -21.01
N PRO A 164 -3.38 -15.11 -22.11
CA PRO A 164 -4.33 -16.22 -22.14
C PRO A 164 -4.11 -17.24 -21.01
N VAL A 165 -2.90 -17.79 -20.93
CA VAL A 165 -2.47 -18.78 -19.94
C VAL A 165 -1.68 -18.09 -18.82
N PRO A 166 -1.77 -18.52 -17.54
CA PRO A 166 -0.94 -17.97 -16.47
C PRO A 166 0.55 -18.13 -16.76
N GLN A 167 1.37 -17.15 -16.38
CA GLN A 167 2.83 -17.25 -16.44
C GLN A 167 3.52 -16.40 -15.38
N GLU A 168 4.57 -16.96 -14.76
CA GLU A 168 5.35 -16.30 -13.70
C GLU A 168 6.14 -15.07 -14.17
N GLY A 169 6.45 -14.98 -15.47
CA GLY A 169 7.36 -14.00 -16.05
C GLY A 169 8.84 -14.34 -15.83
N ASN A 170 9.73 -13.34 -15.93
CA ASN A 170 11.18 -13.56 -15.81
C ASN A 170 11.65 -13.67 -14.34
N ILE A 171 12.82 -14.27 -14.11
CA ILE A 171 13.40 -14.49 -12.77
C ILE A 171 13.66 -13.15 -12.03
N LYS A 172 13.40 -13.14 -10.71
CA LYS A 172 13.60 -11.97 -9.82
C LYS A 172 15.07 -11.85 -9.38
N PRO A 173 15.62 -10.64 -9.11
CA PRO A 173 14.97 -9.34 -9.19
C PRO A 173 14.80 -8.84 -10.64
N ARG A 174 13.68 -8.18 -10.88
CA ARG A 174 13.21 -7.75 -12.21
C ARG A 174 12.54 -6.38 -12.24
N ILE A 175 12.53 -5.65 -11.13
CA ILE A 175 12.10 -4.26 -11.01
C ILE A 175 13.16 -3.53 -10.19
N PHE A 176 13.68 -2.42 -10.71
CA PHE A 176 14.79 -1.66 -10.12
C PHE A 176 14.43 -0.18 -10.07
N ARG A 177 14.65 0.46 -8.93
CA ARG A 177 14.30 1.88 -8.68
C ARG A 177 15.56 2.74 -8.74
N LEU A 178 15.66 3.60 -9.76
CA LEU A 178 16.75 4.56 -9.98
C LEU A 178 16.32 5.91 -9.38
N ARG A 179 16.67 6.13 -8.10
CA ARG A 179 16.07 7.22 -7.31
C ARG A 179 16.62 8.61 -7.62
N GLN A 180 17.87 8.71 -8.03
CA GLN A 180 18.50 10.00 -8.34
C GLN A 180 17.93 10.56 -9.65
N GLU A 181 17.47 9.66 -10.51
CA GLU A 181 16.93 9.85 -11.85
C GLU A 181 15.39 9.91 -11.88
N GLY A 182 14.73 9.59 -10.76
CA GLY A 182 13.27 9.47 -10.70
C GLY A 182 12.68 8.32 -11.53
N ALA A 183 13.50 7.31 -11.89
CA ALA A 183 13.18 6.33 -12.91
C ALA A 183 13.03 4.89 -12.37
N ILE A 184 12.41 4.02 -13.18
CA ILE A 184 12.25 2.59 -12.91
C ILE A 184 12.66 1.79 -14.15
N ILE A 185 13.52 0.78 -13.97
CA ILE A 185 13.80 -0.23 -14.99
C ILE A 185 13.06 -1.50 -14.59
N ASN A 186 12.34 -2.13 -15.52
CA ASN A 186 11.72 -3.43 -15.31
C ASN A 186 12.01 -4.40 -16.46
N ARG A 187 12.00 -5.69 -16.13
CA ARG A 187 12.11 -6.81 -17.07
C ARG A 187 11.11 -7.90 -16.71
N CYS A 188 9.87 -7.53 -16.35
CA CYS A 188 8.89 -8.45 -15.78
C CYS A 188 8.55 -9.64 -16.70
N GLY A 189 8.42 -9.40 -18.01
CA GLY A 189 8.05 -10.44 -18.99
C GLY A 189 6.62 -10.94 -18.84
N PHE A 190 5.65 -10.01 -18.77
CA PHE A 190 4.21 -10.28 -18.62
C PHE A 190 3.88 -11.34 -17.56
N ASN A 191 4.30 -11.12 -16.31
CA ASN A 191 3.83 -11.97 -15.21
C ASN A 191 2.32 -11.76 -14.99
N SER A 192 1.52 -12.82 -15.11
CA SER A 192 0.06 -12.75 -15.19
C SER A 192 -0.57 -14.03 -14.64
N GLU A 193 -1.68 -13.92 -13.92
CA GLU A 193 -2.47 -15.08 -13.46
C GLU A 193 -3.39 -15.68 -14.54
N GLY A 194 -3.29 -15.22 -15.78
CA GLY A 194 -4.04 -15.75 -16.92
C GLY A 194 -5.46 -15.21 -17.06
N ILE A 195 -6.00 -15.33 -18.26
CA ILE A 195 -7.24 -14.66 -18.68
C ILE A 195 -8.45 -15.06 -17.85
N VAL A 196 -8.52 -16.33 -17.44
CA VAL A 196 -9.64 -16.88 -16.65
C VAL A 196 -9.70 -16.26 -15.25
N ALA A 197 -8.56 -16.06 -14.60
CA ALA A 197 -8.50 -15.45 -13.27
C ALA A 197 -8.88 -13.96 -13.32
N VAL A 198 -8.38 -13.24 -14.33
CA VAL A 198 -8.70 -11.82 -14.53
C VAL A 198 -10.17 -11.63 -14.92
N ALA A 199 -10.68 -12.40 -15.88
CA ALA A 199 -12.09 -12.35 -16.28
C ALA A 199 -13.05 -12.62 -15.11
N LYS A 200 -12.71 -13.56 -14.22
CA LYS A 200 -13.50 -13.82 -13.00
C LYS A 200 -13.54 -12.61 -12.05
N ARG A 201 -12.40 -11.93 -11.84
CA ARG A 201 -12.34 -10.70 -11.01
C ARG A 201 -13.10 -9.55 -11.66
N LEU A 202 -12.90 -9.33 -12.95
CA LEU A 202 -13.58 -8.29 -13.71
C LEU A 202 -15.09 -8.50 -13.77
N GLY A 203 -15.58 -9.72 -13.99
CA GLY A 203 -17.01 -10.03 -13.95
C GLY A 203 -17.66 -9.73 -12.59
N ALA A 204 -16.97 -10.07 -11.50
CA ALA A 204 -17.44 -9.76 -10.14
C ALA A 204 -17.50 -8.25 -9.85
N GLN A 205 -16.60 -7.45 -10.46
CA GLN A 205 -16.59 -5.99 -10.33
C GLN A 205 -17.59 -5.31 -11.29
N HIS A 206 -17.75 -5.83 -12.50
CA HIS A 206 -18.66 -5.30 -13.53
C HIS A 206 -20.13 -5.34 -13.06
N GLY A 207 -20.54 -6.42 -12.38
CA GLY A 207 -21.87 -6.51 -11.78
C GLY A 207 -22.17 -5.37 -10.79
N LYS A 208 -21.19 -5.00 -9.94
CA LYS A 208 -21.32 -3.87 -9.01
C LYS A 208 -21.45 -2.54 -9.75
N ARG A 209 -20.51 -2.26 -10.68
CA ARG A 209 -20.46 -1.01 -11.46
C ARG A 209 -21.76 -0.75 -12.23
N LYS A 210 -22.34 -1.80 -12.82
CA LYS A 210 -23.59 -1.70 -13.56
C LYS A 210 -24.78 -1.37 -12.64
N LEU A 211 -24.81 -1.92 -11.42
CA LEU A 211 -25.84 -1.61 -10.43
C LEU A 211 -25.74 -0.14 -9.96
N GLU A 212 -24.54 0.34 -9.63
CA GLU A 212 -24.29 1.72 -9.20
C GLU A 212 -24.66 2.76 -10.28
N THR A 213 -24.36 2.44 -11.54
CA THR A 213 -24.74 3.27 -12.70
C THR A 213 -26.26 3.30 -12.90
N SER A 214 -26.95 2.21 -12.58
CA SER A 214 -28.41 2.13 -12.68
C SER A 214 -29.09 2.98 -11.59
N SER A 215 -28.59 2.92 -10.35
CA SER A 215 -29.15 3.66 -9.20
C SER A 215 -28.92 5.17 -9.22
N SER A 216 -27.93 5.66 -9.98
CA SER A 216 -27.62 7.09 -10.09
C SER A 216 -28.42 7.83 -11.18
N SER A 217 -29.37 7.14 -11.84
CA SER A 217 -30.19 7.70 -12.92
C SER A 217 -31.45 8.46 -12.48
N SER A 218 -31.77 8.48 -11.18
CA SER A 218 -32.92 9.21 -10.62
C SER A 218 -32.49 10.56 -10.03
N PRO A 219 -32.90 11.72 -10.61
CA PRO A 219 -32.59 13.03 -10.07
C PRO A 219 -33.56 13.39 -8.93
N SER A 220 -33.38 12.79 -7.76
CA SER A 220 -34.06 13.26 -6.55
C SER A 220 -33.34 14.48 -5.99
N ASN A 221 -34.00 15.65 -6.08
CA ASN A 221 -33.68 16.79 -5.24
C ASN A 221 -33.89 16.38 -3.78
N ASP A 222 -32.82 16.05 -3.06
CA ASP A 222 -32.64 16.27 -1.61
C ASP A 222 -31.25 15.78 -1.16
N GLU A 223 -30.55 16.61 -0.39
CA GLU A 223 -29.33 16.33 0.40
C GLU A 223 -28.36 15.23 -0.07
N ALA A 224 -27.93 15.31 -1.33
CA ALA A 224 -26.52 15.59 -1.65
C ALA A 224 -25.43 14.95 -0.75
N LYS A 225 -25.50 13.65 -0.45
CA LYS A 225 -24.41 12.88 0.21
C LYS A 225 -23.18 12.76 -0.69
N HIS A 226 -22.38 13.83 -0.76
CA HIS A 226 -21.17 13.92 -1.58
C HIS A 226 -20.03 13.10 -0.98
N GLY A 227 -20.05 11.79 -1.22
CA GLY A 227 -19.07 10.83 -0.72
C GLY A 227 -18.45 9.95 -1.81
N GLY A 228 -17.63 10.51 -2.70
CA GLY A 228 -16.67 9.70 -3.47
C GLY A 228 -17.07 9.20 -4.87
N LYS A 229 -16.83 10.09 -5.85
CA LYS A 229 -16.65 9.90 -7.32
C LYS A 229 -17.87 9.97 -8.24
N ALA A 230 -17.58 10.52 -9.43
CA ALA A 230 -18.42 10.50 -10.63
C ALA A 230 -18.40 9.10 -11.27
N GLY A 231 -19.43 8.30 -11.01
CA GLY A 231 -19.70 7.04 -11.70
C GLY A 231 -18.65 5.93 -11.47
N PRO A 232 -18.74 4.82 -12.22
CA PRO A 232 -17.88 3.65 -12.04
C PRO A 232 -16.41 3.88 -12.44
N GLY A 233 -16.09 4.96 -13.16
CA GLY A 233 -14.77 5.25 -13.72
C GLY A 233 -14.40 4.33 -14.90
N ILE A 234 -13.58 4.85 -15.82
CA ILE A 234 -13.22 4.15 -17.06
C ILE A 234 -12.16 3.07 -16.80
N LEU A 235 -12.35 1.89 -17.41
CA LEU A 235 -11.48 0.72 -17.29
C LEU A 235 -10.89 0.31 -18.65
N GLY A 236 -9.55 0.38 -18.77
CA GLY A 236 -8.80 -0.24 -19.85
C GLY A 236 -8.34 -1.65 -19.49
N VAL A 237 -8.26 -2.57 -20.45
CA VAL A 237 -7.72 -3.92 -20.23
C VAL A 237 -6.65 -4.24 -21.25
N ASN A 238 -5.39 -4.05 -20.86
CA ASN A 238 -4.23 -4.30 -21.69
C ASN A 238 -4.05 -5.81 -21.94
N LEU A 239 -3.93 -6.19 -23.21
CA LEU A 239 -3.73 -7.58 -23.63
C LEU A 239 -2.24 -7.88 -23.89
N GLY A 240 -1.82 -9.12 -23.67
CA GLY A 240 -0.47 -9.57 -23.98
C GLY A 240 -0.42 -11.03 -24.40
N LYS A 241 0.55 -11.39 -25.25
CA LYS A 241 0.79 -12.77 -25.64
C LYS A 241 1.56 -13.57 -24.56
N ASN A 242 1.33 -14.87 -24.49
CA ASN A 242 2.18 -15.78 -23.73
C ASN A 242 3.57 -15.88 -24.36
N LYS A 243 4.59 -16.06 -23.50
CA LYS A 243 6.01 -16.11 -23.95
C LYS A 243 6.27 -17.26 -24.93
N THR A 244 5.63 -18.40 -24.70
CA THR A 244 5.76 -19.64 -25.49
C THR A 244 4.69 -19.81 -26.57
N SER A 245 3.78 -18.84 -26.75
CA SER A 245 2.77 -18.93 -27.83
C SER A 245 3.42 -18.70 -29.19
N GLU A 246 3.19 -19.66 -30.10
CA GLU A 246 3.63 -19.64 -31.50
C GLU A 246 2.77 -18.68 -32.33
N ASP A 247 1.45 -18.66 -32.11
CA ASP A 247 0.52 -17.72 -32.72
C ASP A 247 0.18 -16.57 -31.75
N ALA A 248 0.90 -15.46 -31.92
CA ALA A 248 0.66 -14.24 -31.17
C ALA A 248 -0.73 -13.62 -31.45
N ALA A 249 -1.30 -13.80 -32.64
CA ALA A 249 -2.59 -13.21 -33.01
C ALA A 249 -3.74 -13.94 -32.32
N ALA A 250 -3.68 -15.28 -32.24
CA ALA A 250 -4.63 -16.09 -31.49
C ALA A 250 -4.72 -15.67 -30.01
N ASP A 251 -3.59 -15.40 -29.36
CA ASP A 251 -3.55 -14.90 -27.98
C ASP A 251 -4.33 -13.58 -27.80
N TYR A 252 -4.13 -12.62 -28.71
CA TYR A 252 -4.87 -11.34 -28.67
C TYR A 252 -6.35 -11.51 -28.99
N VAL A 253 -6.71 -12.36 -29.97
CA VAL A 253 -8.10 -12.67 -30.32
C VAL A 253 -8.84 -13.29 -29.14
N GLN A 254 -8.21 -14.24 -28.42
CA GLN A 254 -8.76 -14.79 -27.18
C GLN A 254 -8.90 -13.71 -26.09
N GLY A 255 -7.93 -12.81 -25.99
CA GLY A 255 -7.96 -11.60 -25.17
C GLY A 255 -9.23 -10.77 -25.40
N VAL A 256 -9.44 -10.34 -26.65
CA VAL A 256 -10.59 -9.53 -27.07
C VAL A 256 -11.91 -10.26 -26.79
N HIS A 257 -12.06 -11.51 -27.22
CA HIS A 257 -13.31 -12.26 -27.02
C HIS A 257 -13.70 -12.44 -25.55
N THR A 258 -12.72 -12.61 -24.67
CA THR A 258 -13.00 -12.89 -23.25
C THR A 258 -13.22 -11.60 -22.44
N LEU A 259 -12.41 -10.56 -22.69
CA LEU A 259 -12.29 -9.40 -21.81
C LEU A 259 -13.01 -8.13 -22.29
N SER A 260 -13.32 -8.01 -23.59
CA SER A 260 -14.00 -6.82 -24.16
C SER A 260 -15.30 -6.45 -23.44
N GLN A 261 -16.09 -7.43 -23.03
CA GLN A 261 -17.35 -7.22 -22.30
C GLN A 261 -17.21 -6.51 -20.94
N TYR A 262 -16.01 -6.50 -20.36
CA TYR A 262 -15.72 -5.88 -19.06
C TYR A 262 -14.97 -4.54 -19.18
N ALA A 263 -14.50 -4.20 -20.38
CA ALA A 263 -13.57 -3.10 -20.62
C ALA A 263 -14.24 -1.97 -21.40
N ASP A 264 -13.91 -0.73 -21.04
CA ASP A 264 -14.27 0.43 -21.86
C ASP A 264 -13.35 0.54 -23.08
N TYR A 265 -12.08 0.13 -22.96
CA TYR A 265 -11.11 0.02 -24.05
C TYR A 265 -10.12 -1.14 -23.82
N LEU A 266 -9.45 -1.58 -24.90
CA LEU A 266 -8.44 -2.64 -24.95
C LEU A 266 -7.13 -2.09 -25.51
#